data_AF-A0A6A4I0A6-F1
#
_entry.id   AF-A0A6A4I0A6-F1
#
_cell.length_a   1.000
_cell.length_b   1.000
_cell.length_c   1.000
_cell.angle_alpha   90.00
_cell.angle_beta   90.00
_cell.angle_gamma   90.00
#
_symmetry.space_group_name_H-M   'P 1'
#
loop_
_entity.id
_entity.type
_entity.pdbx_description
1 polymer ?
#
loop_
_entity_poly.entity_id
_entity_poly.type
_entity_poly.pdbx_seq_one_letter_code
_entity_poly.pdbx_strand_id
1 'polypeptide(L)'
;MSIRKEEFDKLSPEEKDNVDLFLWEMNVFKGGVMAMEGWWSENNVKPPVSLPNCDNDATAILAPGTSAADCAHKKSKAGAVKVVSLAGAIFHHKDQKCGQQDTLWFYFDKELGFHIAFPDTSNTCFQLHAEASAILITYLNFFLQFLDLIKDNKTT
;
A
#
# COMPACT_ATOMS: atom_id res chain seq x y z
N MET A 1 -22.87 -10.20 6.73
CA MET A 1 -22.58 -8.92 6.03
C MET A 1 -23.65 -8.72 4.94
N SER A 2 -24.93 -8.56 5.30
CA SER A 2 -26.06 -8.59 4.33
C SER A 2 -26.75 -7.24 4.11
N ILE A 3 -26.48 -6.25 4.95
CA ILE A 3 -27.18 -4.95 4.98
C ILE A 3 -26.91 -4.10 3.71
N ARG A 4 -25.83 -4.39 2.97
CA ARG A 4 -25.41 -3.59 1.80
C ARG A 4 -26.21 -3.84 0.52
N LYS A 5 -26.75 -5.05 0.33
CA LYS A 5 -27.40 -5.42 -0.94
C LYS A 5 -28.86 -4.96 -0.97
N GLU A 6 -29.57 -5.12 0.14
CA GLU A 6 -30.97 -4.71 0.28
C GLU A 6 -31.15 -3.18 0.15
N GLU A 7 -30.20 -2.39 0.63
CA GLU A 7 -30.23 -0.92 0.46
C GLU A 7 -29.85 -0.48 -0.96
N PHE A 8 -28.90 -1.18 -1.59
CA PHE A 8 -28.54 -0.93 -2.99
C PHE A 8 -29.72 -1.21 -3.93
N ASP A 9 -30.47 -2.29 -3.68
CA ASP A 9 -31.60 -2.68 -4.51
C ASP A 9 -32.75 -1.65 -4.47
N LYS A 10 -32.85 -0.83 -3.41
CA LYS A 10 -33.83 0.27 -3.26
C LYS A 10 -33.48 1.53 -4.05
N LEU A 11 -32.25 1.67 -4.52
CA LEU A 11 -31.80 2.84 -5.28
C LEU A 11 -32.50 2.92 -6.65
N SER A 12 -32.70 4.15 -7.13
CA SER A 12 -33.14 4.38 -8.50
C SER A 12 -32.08 3.90 -9.50
N PRO A 13 -32.46 3.65 -10.77
CA PRO A 13 -31.50 3.23 -11.80
C PRO A 13 -30.31 4.20 -11.95
N GLU A 14 -30.55 5.51 -11.89
CA GLU A 14 -29.51 6.54 -11.99
C GLU A 14 -28.55 6.52 -10.78
N GLU A 15 -29.07 6.30 -9.56
CA GLU A 15 -28.25 6.16 -8.36
C GLU A 15 -27.43 4.86 -8.38
N LYS A 16 -27.99 3.77 -8.92
CA LYS A 16 -27.26 2.51 -9.11
C LYS A 16 -26.11 2.69 -10.11
N ASP A 17 -26.36 3.32 -11.25
CA ASP A 17 -25.33 3.59 -12.25
C ASP A 17 -24.20 4.45 -11.68
N ASN A 18 -24.52 5.46 -10.88
CA ASN A 18 -23.51 6.28 -10.20
C ASN A 18 -22.70 5.47 -9.18
N VAL A 19 -23.34 4.64 -8.36
CA VAL A 19 -22.64 3.79 -7.39
C VAL A 19 -21.78 2.73 -8.09
N ASP A 20 -22.28 2.14 -9.17
CA ASP A 20 -21.52 1.17 -9.98
C ASP A 20 -20.33 1.83 -10.67
N LEU A 21 -20.48 3.07 -11.17
CA LEU A 21 -19.36 3.86 -11.69
C LEU A 21 -18.29 4.10 -10.62
N PHE A 22 -18.69 4.53 -9.43
CA PHE A 22 -17.77 4.72 -8.30
C PHE A 22 -17.07 3.41 -7.89
N LEU A 23 -17.81 2.30 -7.83
CA LEU A 23 -17.24 0.98 -7.53
C LEU A 23 -16.29 0.52 -8.64
N TRP A 24 -16.61 0.81 -9.90
CA TRP A 24 -15.74 0.52 -11.03
C TRP A 24 -14.43 1.30 -10.89
N GLU A 25 -14.47 2.62 -10.72
CA GLU A 25 -13.26 3.45 -10.52
C GLU A 25 -12.39 2.96 -9.36
N MET A 26 -13.01 2.62 -8.23
CA MET A 26 -12.30 2.12 -7.04
C MET A 26 -11.67 0.72 -7.27
N ASN A 27 -12.26 -0.10 -8.15
CA ASN A 27 -11.78 -1.44 -8.46
C ASN A 27 -10.79 -1.49 -9.64
N VAL A 28 -10.71 -0.46 -10.51
CA VAL A 28 -9.75 -0.44 -11.64
C VAL A 28 -8.32 -0.60 -11.12
N PHE A 29 -7.94 0.11 -10.05
CA PHE A 29 -6.59 0.01 -9.49
C PHE A 29 -6.27 -1.40 -8.99
N LYS A 30 -7.23 -2.04 -8.30
CA LYS A 30 -7.11 -3.43 -7.86
C LYS A 30 -6.97 -4.40 -9.04
N GLY A 31 -7.75 -4.20 -10.09
CA GLY A 31 -7.66 -4.96 -11.33
C GLY A 31 -6.28 -4.83 -11.99
N GLY A 32 -5.74 -3.61 -12.05
CA GLY A 32 -4.40 -3.33 -12.56
C GLY A 32 -3.30 -4.03 -11.75
N VAL A 33 -3.39 -4.00 -10.41
CA VAL A 33 -2.47 -4.75 -9.54
C VAL A 33 -2.52 -6.24 -9.82
N MET A 34 -3.73 -6.82 -9.91
CA MET A 34 -3.89 -8.26 -10.20
C MET A 34 -3.34 -8.65 -11.57
N ALA A 35 -3.59 -7.84 -12.60
CA ALA A 35 -3.03 -8.07 -13.93
C ALA A 35 -1.49 -8.01 -13.90
N MET A 36 -0.92 -7.03 -13.19
CA MET A 36 0.54 -6.90 -13.06
C MET A 36 1.16 -8.04 -12.25
N GLU A 37 0.48 -8.55 -11.22
CA GLU A 37 0.91 -9.75 -10.48
C GLU A 37 0.94 -11.00 -11.39
N GLY A 38 -0.05 -11.17 -12.27
CA GLY A 38 -0.09 -12.27 -13.25
C GLY A 38 0.98 -12.16 -14.33
N TRP A 39 1.22 -10.94 -14.83
CA TRP A 39 2.11 -10.64 -15.95
C TRP A 39 3.53 -11.23 -15.77
N TRP A 40 4.09 -11.19 -14.56
CA TRP A 40 5.43 -11.74 -14.29
C TRP A 40 5.54 -13.22 -14.64
N SER A 41 4.53 -14.01 -14.24
CA SER A 41 4.50 -15.46 -14.49
C SER A 41 4.25 -15.77 -15.97
N GLU A 42 3.35 -15.03 -16.61
CA GLU A 42 3.01 -15.17 -18.03
C GLU A 42 4.20 -14.90 -18.95
N ASN A 43 5.09 -13.98 -18.54
CA ASN A 43 6.25 -13.56 -19.33
C ASN A 43 7.56 -14.22 -18.88
N ASN A 44 7.52 -15.18 -17.95
CA ASN A 44 8.71 -15.83 -17.38
C ASN A 44 9.76 -14.84 -16.84
N VAL A 45 9.30 -13.71 -16.30
CA VAL A 45 10.16 -12.69 -15.68
C VAL A 45 10.16 -12.89 -14.17
N LYS A 46 11.32 -12.69 -13.53
CA LYS A 46 11.44 -12.78 -12.07
C LYS A 46 10.47 -11.79 -11.41
N PRO A 47 9.51 -12.25 -10.59
CA PRO A 47 8.56 -11.36 -9.92
C PRO A 47 9.24 -10.56 -8.81
N PRO A 48 8.57 -9.49 -8.32
CA PRO A 48 9.01 -8.77 -7.13
C PRO A 48 9.17 -9.69 -5.93
N VAL A 49 10.16 -9.40 -5.09
CA VAL A 49 10.44 -10.20 -3.88
C VAL A 49 9.27 -10.08 -2.91
N SER A 50 8.78 -11.23 -2.44
CA SER A 50 7.78 -11.29 -1.37
C SER A 50 8.41 -10.90 -0.04
N LEU A 51 7.74 -10.02 0.71
CA LEU A 51 8.19 -9.55 2.02
C LEU A 51 7.14 -9.94 3.08
N PRO A 52 7.16 -11.21 3.55
CA PRO A 52 6.29 -11.65 4.62
C PRO A 52 6.56 -10.85 5.91
N ASN A 53 5.55 -10.72 6.78
CA ASN A 53 5.82 -10.30 8.15
C ASN A 53 6.43 -11.48 8.93
N CYS A 54 6.99 -11.20 10.11
CA CYS A 54 7.66 -12.22 10.93
C CYS A 54 6.79 -13.47 11.16
N ASP A 55 5.50 -13.30 11.44
CA ASP A 55 4.60 -14.42 11.71
C ASP A 55 4.31 -15.27 10.47
N ASN A 56 4.07 -14.64 9.31
CA ASN A 56 3.86 -15.36 8.06
C ASN A 56 5.13 -16.08 7.62
N ASP A 57 6.30 -15.46 7.82
CA ASP A 57 7.59 -16.05 7.50
C ASP A 57 7.87 -17.28 8.39
N ALA A 58 7.69 -17.13 9.70
CA ALA A 58 7.78 -18.23 10.66
C ALA A 58 6.79 -19.35 10.33
N THR A 59 5.55 -19.02 9.96
CA THR A 59 4.52 -20.01 9.58
C THR A 59 4.91 -20.77 8.31
N ALA A 60 5.45 -20.07 7.31
CA ALA A 60 5.89 -20.69 6.06
C ALA A 60 7.07 -21.66 6.29
N ILE A 61 7.98 -21.33 7.22
CA ILE A 61 9.13 -22.17 7.57
C ILE A 61 8.74 -23.37 8.45
N LEU A 62 7.92 -23.14 9.48
CA LEU A 62 7.64 -24.13 10.53
C LEU A 62 6.54 -25.13 10.13
N ALA A 63 5.65 -24.79 9.19
CA ALA A 63 4.52 -25.62 8.82
C ALA A 63 4.33 -25.76 7.28
N PRO A 64 5.37 -26.15 6.52
CA PRO A 64 5.28 -26.25 5.07
C PRO A 64 4.23 -27.30 4.65
N GLY A 65 3.49 -27.01 3.58
CA GLY A 65 2.43 -27.89 3.05
C GLY A 65 1.13 -27.90 3.85
N THR A 66 1.00 -27.06 4.89
CA THR A 66 -0.26 -26.85 5.60
C THR A 66 -1.09 -25.73 4.98
N SER A 67 -2.40 -25.76 5.22
CA SER A 67 -3.29 -24.66 4.83
C SER A 67 -2.88 -23.32 5.46
N ALA A 68 -2.22 -23.35 6.63
CA ALA A 68 -1.68 -22.16 7.28
C ALA A 68 -0.51 -21.55 6.49
N ALA A 69 0.43 -22.37 6.01
CA ALA A 69 1.52 -21.90 5.15
C ALA A 69 0.98 -21.33 3.82
N ASP A 70 -0.01 -21.99 3.20
CA ASP A 70 -0.66 -21.47 1.99
C ASP A 70 -1.33 -20.10 2.25
N CYS A 71 -1.98 -19.95 3.40
CA CYS A 71 -2.56 -18.67 3.81
C CYS A 71 -1.49 -17.61 4.06
N ALA A 72 -0.36 -17.97 4.68
CA ALA A 72 0.76 -17.08 4.92
C ALA A 72 1.37 -16.59 3.61
N HIS A 73 1.56 -17.47 2.62
CA HIS A 73 2.02 -17.09 1.28
C HIS A 73 1.03 -16.15 0.58
N LYS A 74 -0.27 -16.47 0.61
CA LYS A 74 -1.33 -15.62 0.00
C LYS A 74 -1.46 -14.24 0.64
N LYS A 75 -1.26 -14.16 1.96
CA LYS A 75 -1.34 -12.88 2.71
C LYS A 75 -0.07 -12.05 2.57
N SER A 76 1.06 -12.68 2.28
CA SER A 76 2.32 -11.98 2.05
C SER A 76 2.24 -11.22 0.73
N LYS A 77 2.61 -9.95 0.77
CA LYS A 77 2.55 -9.04 -0.37
C LYS A 77 3.96 -8.77 -0.90
N ALA A 78 4.02 -8.43 -2.18
CA ALA A 78 5.24 -8.09 -2.89
C ALA A 78 5.07 -6.78 -3.66
N GLY A 79 6.18 -6.26 -4.21
CA GLY A 79 6.16 -5.14 -5.15
C GLY A 79 5.59 -3.85 -4.57
N ALA A 80 4.99 -3.03 -5.45
CA ALA A 80 4.57 -1.67 -5.14
C ALA A 80 3.59 -1.59 -3.96
N VAL A 81 2.58 -2.48 -3.91
CA VAL A 81 1.59 -2.49 -2.82
C VAL A 81 2.27 -2.66 -1.46
N LYS A 82 3.25 -3.54 -1.37
CA LYS A 82 4.00 -3.77 -0.13
C LYS A 82 4.92 -2.59 0.20
N VAL A 83 5.64 -2.05 -0.79
CA VAL A 83 6.51 -0.87 -0.61
C VAL A 83 5.71 0.32 -0.09
N VAL A 84 4.59 0.63 -0.72
CA VAL A 84 3.70 1.74 -0.34
C VAL A 84 3.13 1.53 1.07
N SER A 85 2.73 0.31 1.41
CA SER A 85 2.22 0.01 2.75
C SER A 85 3.29 0.19 3.83
N LEU A 86 4.54 -0.20 3.54
CA LEU A 86 5.68 0.02 4.45
C LEU A 86 6.04 1.50 4.56
N ALA A 87 6.04 2.22 3.45
CA ALA A 87 6.28 3.66 3.43
C ALA A 87 5.22 4.40 4.26
N GLY A 88 3.94 4.06 4.13
CA GLY A 88 2.90 4.63 4.98
C GLY A 88 3.09 4.28 6.46
N ALA A 89 3.52 3.06 6.78
CA ALA A 89 3.83 2.71 8.17
C ALA A 89 5.02 3.50 8.76
N ILE A 90 5.95 3.98 7.93
CA ILE A 90 7.08 4.81 8.36
C ILE A 90 6.69 6.29 8.42
N PHE A 91 6.08 6.81 7.36
CA PHE A 91 5.81 8.23 7.21
C PHE A 91 4.50 8.61 7.88
N HIS A 92 3.38 8.00 7.49
CA HIS A 92 2.03 8.31 7.96
C HIS A 92 1.48 7.18 8.84
N HIS A 93 2.15 6.92 9.96
CA HIS A 93 1.74 5.86 10.89
C HIS A 93 0.43 6.21 11.61
N LYS A 94 -0.38 5.19 11.95
CA LYS A 94 -1.67 5.37 12.67
C LYS A 94 -1.52 6.08 14.01
N ASP A 95 -0.45 5.74 14.73
CA ASP A 95 0.00 6.51 15.89
C ASP A 95 0.94 7.61 15.40
N GLN A 96 0.49 8.86 15.50
CA GLN A 96 1.22 10.06 15.08
C GLN A 96 2.59 10.18 15.75
N LYS A 97 2.78 9.64 16.95
CA LYS A 97 4.07 9.69 17.66
C LYS A 97 5.13 8.76 17.06
N CYS A 98 4.70 7.75 16.30
CA CYS A 98 5.58 6.75 15.71
C CYS A 98 5.90 7.05 14.24
N GLY A 99 5.10 7.90 13.58
CA GLY A 99 5.30 8.32 12.20
C GLY A 99 6.41 9.37 12.05
N GLN A 100 6.86 9.56 10.81
CA GLN A 100 7.88 10.54 10.44
C GLN A 100 7.31 11.69 9.58
N GLN A 101 5.98 11.82 9.49
CA GLN A 101 5.32 12.77 8.60
C GLN A 101 5.72 14.22 8.84
N ASP A 102 5.73 14.67 10.09
CA ASP A 102 6.10 16.05 10.42
C ASP A 102 7.57 16.33 10.06
N THR A 103 8.47 15.39 10.37
CA THR A 103 9.89 15.50 10.02
C THR A 103 10.10 15.48 8.50
N LEU A 104 9.33 14.65 7.78
CA LEU A 104 9.31 14.59 6.33
C LEU A 104 8.82 15.91 5.73
N TRP A 105 7.83 16.57 6.34
CA TRP A 105 7.37 17.89 5.92
C TRP A 105 8.47 18.93 6.01
N PHE A 106 9.17 19.01 7.15
CA PHE A 106 10.29 19.93 7.32
C PHE A 106 11.42 19.64 6.33
N TYR A 107 11.70 18.36 6.05
CA TYR A 107 12.69 17.98 5.05
C TYR A 107 12.29 18.44 3.63
N PHE A 108 11.05 18.18 3.20
CA PHE A 108 10.59 18.63 1.90
C PHE A 108 10.51 20.15 1.79
N ASP A 109 10.04 20.85 2.83
CA ASP A 109 10.00 22.31 2.84
C ASP A 109 11.40 22.91 2.67
N LYS A 110 12.40 22.31 3.33
CA LYS A 110 13.80 22.72 3.21
C LYS A 110 14.40 22.44 1.82
N GLU A 111 14.17 21.26 1.26
CA GLU A 111 14.81 20.83 0.01
C GLU A 111 14.07 21.29 -1.26
N LEU A 112 12.74 21.45 -1.19
CA LEU A 112 11.88 21.78 -2.33
C LEU A 112 11.17 23.15 -2.21
N GLY A 113 11.14 23.74 -1.01
CA GLY A 113 10.38 24.99 -0.74
C GLY A 113 8.87 24.79 -0.56
N PHE A 114 8.41 23.53 -0.48
CA PHE A 114 7.04 23.16 -0.15
C PHE A 114 7.00 21.76 0.46
N HIS A 115 5.97 21.46 1.24
CA HIS A 115 5.80 20.15 1.86
C HIS A 115 4.80 19.28 1.09
N ILE A 116 4.99 17.97 1.20
CA ILE A 116 4.10 16.95 0.63
C ILE A 116 3.67 16.03 1.77
N ALA A 117 2.36 15.85 1.94
CA ALA A 117 1.83 14.86 2.87
C ALA A 117 1.88 13.47 2.23
N PHE A 118 2.47 12.52 2.95
CA PHE A 118 2.40 11.14 2.52
C PHE A 118 0.95 10.63 2.70
N PRO A 119 0.35 9.96 1.71
CA PRO A 119 -1.04 9.50 1.84
C PRO A 119 -1.22 8.47 2.96
N ASP A 120 -2.40 8.47 3.58
CA ASP A 120 -2.74 7.51 4.63
C ASP A 120 -3.06 6.13 4.03
N THR A 121 -2.02 5.35 3.74
CA THR A 121 -2.15 3.99 3.21
C THR A 121 -2.67 2.97 4.24
N SER A 122 -2.99 3.42 5.46
CA SER A 122 -3.51 2.59 6.53
C SER A 122 -5.04 2.53 6.53
N ASN A 123 -5.67 3.42 5.74
CA ASN A 123 -7.09 3.48 5.46
C ASN A 123 -7.46 2.61 4.24
N THR A 124 -8.72 2.18 4.14
CA THR A 124 -9.16 1.16 3.17
C THR A 124 -9.41 1.68 1.75
N CYS A 125 -8.90 2.86 1.38
CA CYS A 125 -9.14 3.47 0.07
C CYS A 125 -8.02 3.12 -0.92
N PHE A 126 -8.35 2.40 -2.00
CA PHE A 126 -7.36 1.96 -3.00
C PHE A 126 -6.65 3.14 -3.71
N GLN A 127 -7.34 4.26 -3.92
CA GLN A 127 -6.76 5.46 -4.50
C GLN A 127 -5.57 6.00 -3.70
N LEU A 128 -5.56 5.86 -2.37
CA LEU A 128 -4.45 6.33 -1.52
C LEU A 128 -3.16 5.55 -1.79
N HIS A 129 -3.26 4.26 -2.15
CA HIS A 129 -2.10 3.49 -2.57
C HIS A 129 -1.58 3.92 -3.95
N ALA A 130 -2.47 4.30 -4.87
CA ALA A 130 -2.10 4.83 -6.17
C ALA A 130 -1.39 6.18 -6.04
N GLU A 131 -1.95 7.08 -5.24
CA GLU A 131 -1.36 8.39 -4.93
C GLU A 131 0.00 8.24 -4.23
N ALA A 132 0.10 7.37 -3.23
CA ALA A 132 1.36 7.12 -2.54
C ALA A 132 2.40 6.50 -3.47
N SER A 133 1.99 5.64 -4.41
CA SER A 133 2.89 5.13 -5.46
C SER A 133 3.42 6.26 -6.34
N ALA A 134 2.54 7.17 -6.78
CA ALA A 134 2.93 8.31 -7.60
C ALA A 134 3.94 9.21 -6.85
N ILE A 135 3.65 9.57 -5.59
CA ILE A 135 4.54 10.39 -4.76
C ILE A 135 5.90 9.71 -4.57
N LEU A 136 5.93 8.41 -4.26
CA LEU A 136 7.20 7.68 -4.09
C LEU A 136 8.01 7.65 -5.38
N ILE A 137 7.38 7.46 -6.55
CA ILE A 137 8.09 7.43 -7.83
C ILE A 137 8.61 8.83 -8.18
N THR A 138 7.80 9.88 -8.02
CA THR A 138 8.16 11.26 -8.36
C THR A 138 9.31 11.78 -7.48
N TYR A 139 9.30 11.47 -6.18
CA TYR A 139 10.26 12.01 -5.21
C TYR A 139 11.21 10.96 -4.64
N LEU A 140 11.41 9.84 -5.35
CA LEU A 140 12.16 8.67 -4.85
C LEU A 140 13.50 9.03 -4.22
N ASN A 141 14.29 9.86 -4.89
CA ASN A 141 15.62 10.25 -4.42
C ASN A 141 15.57 11.01 -3.09
N PHE A 142 14.57 11.89 -2.91
CA PHE A 142 14.38 12.62 -1.66
C PHE A 142 13.94 11.69 -0.53
N PHE A 143 13.08 10.71 -0.81
CA PHE A 143 12.71 9.70 0.18
C PHE A 143 13.91 8.86 0.62
N LEU A 144 14.78 8.45 -0.32
CA LEU A 144 15.98 7.68 0.03
C LEU A 144 16.95 8.52 0.90
N GLN A 145 17.21 9.77 0.52
CA GLN A 145 18.05 10.67 1.32
C GLN A 145 17.46 10.95 2.70
N PHE A 146 16.15 11.14 2.80
CA PHE A 146 15.46 11.29 4.07
C PHE A 146 15.59 10.05 4.94
N LEU A 147 15.40 8.85 4.36
CA LEU A 147 15.55 7.58 5.06
C LEU A 147 16.98 7.38 5.60
N ASP A 148 18.00 7.80 4.84
CA ASP A 148 19.39 7.78 5.32
C ASP A 148 19.60 8.75 6.49
N LEU A 149 19.06 9.97 6.42
CA LEU A 149 19.15 10.96 7.49
C LEU A 149 18.52 10.47 8.81
N ILE A 150 17.32 9.90 8.75
CA ILE A 150 16.64 9.41 9.97
C ILE A 150 17.29 8.15 10.54
N LYS A 151 17.95 7.34 9.69
CA LYS A 151 18.68 6.15 10.11
C LYS A 151 19.87 6.54 10.97
N ASP A 152 20.64 7.54 10.56
CA ASP A 152 21.83 7.99 11.27
C ASP A 152 21.49 8.64 12.62
N ASN A 153 20.36 9.36 12.70
CA ASN A 153 19.87 10.00 13.94
C ASN A 153 19.56 9.02 15.08
N LYS A 154 19.35 7.72 14.82
CA LYS A 154 19.10 6.71 15.86
C LYS A 154 20.37 6.16 16.52
N THR A 155 21.56 6.56 16.04
CA THR A 155 22.85 6.02 16.50
C THR A 155 23.55 6.93 17.52
N THR A 156 22.90 8.01 17.96
CA THR A 156 23.40 8.97 18.96
C THR A 156 22.52 8.95 20.18
#